data_AF-A0A937QT42-F1
#
_entry.id   AF-A0A937QT42-F1
#
_cell.length_a   1.000
_cell.length_b   1.000
_cell.length_c   1.000
_cell.angle_alpha   90.00
_cell.angle_beta   90.00
_cell.angle_gamma   90.00
#
_symmetry.space_group_name_H-M   'P 1'
#
loop_
_entity.id
_entity.type
_entity.pdbx_description
1 polymer ?
#
loop_
_entity_poly.entity_id
_entity_poly.type
_entity_poly.pdbx_seq_one_letter_code
_entity_poly.pdbx_strand_id
1 'polypeptide(L)'
;MTECWILLHCHCRRLDNWNIKPRLGAVGKHGSIAVTERVIKTLKYEWLKRVSFIWGFDHLAALCKEFEDWYNAWRPHMTLDGICPDDVYSSRNQEKPKHDSKTVPSNIERHLFQEARVTGYRLKDVA
;
A
#
# COMPACT_ATOMS: atom_id res chain seq x y z
N MET A 1 -19.17 -12.72 26.71
CA MET A 1 -18.77 -13.70 25.68
C MET A 1 -19.83 -13.92 24.59
N THR A 2 -20.89 -13.12 24.54
CA THR A 2 -22.01 -13.19 23.58
C THR A 2 -21.95 -12.11 22.49
N GLU A 3 -21.25 -11.00 22.74
CA GLU A 3 -21.15 -9.87 21.79
C GLU A 3 -20.28 -10.20 20.56
N CYS A 4 -19.28 -11.07 20.71
CA CYS A 4 -18.39 -11.46 19.61
C CYS A 4 -19.12 -12.30 18.53
N TRP A 5 -20.12 -13.10 18.94
CA TRP A 5 -20.93 -13.90 18.02
C TRP A 5 -21.92 -13.07 17.20
N ILE A 6 -22.49 -12.03 17.80
CA ILE A 6 -23.43 -11.11 17.11
C ILE A 6 -22.70 -10.32 16.02
N LEU A 7 -21.48 -9.84 16.31
CA LEU A 7 -20.67 -9.10 15.34
C LEU A 7 -20.23 -9.97 14.15
N LEU A 8 -19.85 -11.23 14.39
CA LEU A 8 -19.43 -12.15 13.32
C LEU A 8 -20.61 -12.50 12.39
N HIS A 9 -21.79 -12.77 12.94
CA HIS A 9 -23.00 -13.04 12.16
C HIS A 9 -23.44 -11.85 11.31
N CYS A 10 -23.32 -10.63 11.85
CA CYS A 10 -23.69 -9.41 11.13
C CYS A 10 -22.72 -9.11 9.97
N HIS A 11 -21.42 -9.39 10.17
CA HIS A 11 -20.40 -9.20 9.14
C HIS A 11 -20.60 -10.13 7.94
N CYS A 12 -20.83 -11.44 8.17
CA CYS A 12 -21.09 -12.40 7.10
C CYS A 12 -22.36 -12.05 6.30
N ARG A 13 -23.45 -11.68 6.98
CA ARG A 13 -24.71 -11.30 6.32
C ARG A 13 -24.56 -10.10 5.38
N ARG A 14 -23.69 -9.14 5.74
CA ARG A 14 -23.44 -7.96 4.91
C ARG A 14 -22.59 -8.28 3.68
N LEU A 15 -21.66 -9.24 3.79
CA LEU A 15 -20.85 -9.71 2.67
C LEU A 15 -21.67 -10.50 1.66
N ASP A 16 -22.63 -11.31 2.12
CA ASP A 16 -23.55 -12.05 1.26
C ASP A 16 -24.41 -11.11 0.41
N ASN A 17 -24.88 -9.99 0.99
CA ASN A 17 -25.63 -8.96 0.25
C ASN A 17 -24.79 -8.30 -0.87
N TRP A 18 -23.46 -8.28 -0.73
CA TRP A 18 -22.54 -7.77 -1.75
C TRP A 18 -21.96 -8.88 -2.64
N ASN A 19 -22.44 -10.12 -2.49
CA ASN A 19 -21.96 -11.30 -3.21
C ASN A 19 -20.43 -11.51 -3.08
N ILE A 20 -19.87 -11.13 -1.92
CA ILE A 20 -18.44 -11.27 -1.62
C ILE A 20 -18.24 -12.56 -0.85
N LYS A 21 -17.53 -13.53 -1.44
CA LYS A 21 -17.22 -14.81 -0.78
C LYS A 21 -15.96 -14.66 0.09
N PRO A 22 -16.05 -14.74 1.42
CA PRO A 22 -14.87 -14.65 2.28
C PRO A 22 -13.95 -15.85 2.02
N ARG A 23 -12.68 -15.59 1.70
CA ARG A 23 -11.64 -16.61 1.66
C ARG A 23 -10.73 -16.42 2.87
N LEU A 24 -10.80 -17.35 3.80
CA LEU A 24 -9.87 -17.39 4.92
C LEU A 24 -8.57 -18.04 4.47
N GLY A 25 -7.45 -17.49 4.92
CA GLY A 25 -6.14 -18.10 4.69
C GLY A 25 -6.15 -19.53 5.23
N ALA A 26 -5.64 -20.48 4.45
CA ALA A 26 -5.55 -21.85 4.91
C ALA A 26 -4.56 -21.93 6.08
N VAL A 27 -5.06 -22.30 7.27
CA VAL A 27 -4.26 -22.45 8.48
C VAL A 27 -3.14 -23.45 8.23
N GLY A 28 -1.89 -23.04 8.46
CA GLY A 28 -0.70 -23.86 8.22
C GLY A 28 -0.17 -23.89 6.79
N LYS A 29 -0.84 -23.23 5.81
CA LYS A 29 -0.30 -23.06 4.46
C LYS A 29 0.32 -21.68 4.29
N HIS A 30 1.65 -21.66 4.25
CA HIS A 30 2.45 -20.49 3.95
C HIS A 30 2.11 -19.96 2.54
N GLY A 31 1.85 -18.66 2.40
CA GLY A 31 1.51 -18.04 1.10
C GLY A 31 0.08 -17.52 0.96
N SER A 32 -0.89 -18.10 1.68
CA SER A 32 -2.32 -17.76 1.55
C SER A 32 -2.65 -16.29 1.83
N ILE A 33 -1.80 -15.63 2.63
CA ILE A 33 -1.92 -14.22 3.06
C ILE A 33 -0.60 -13.45 2.83
N ALA A 34 0.31 -13.99 2.01
CA ALA A 34 1.67 -13.45 1.88
C ALA A 34 1.70 -12.01 1.37
N VAL A 35 0.74 -11.61 0.52
CA VAL A 35 0.60 -10.22 0.06
C VAL A 35 0.30 -9.29 1.23
N THR A 36 -0.69 -9.64 2.05
CA THR A 36 -1.05 -8.88 3.26
C THR A 36 0.10 -8.85 4.27
N GLU A 37 0.79 -9.96 4.48
CA GLU A 37 1.98 -10.03 5.35
C GLU A 37 3.08 -9.08 4.86
N ARG A 38 3.32 -9.02 3.54
CA ARG A 38 4.31 -8.12 2.95
C ARG A 38 3.94 -6.65 3.16
N VAL A 39 2.66 -6.28 2.96
CA VAL A 39 2.15 -4.92 3.23
C VAL A 39 2.37 -4.55 4.69
N ILE A 40 1.95 -5.42 5.63
CA ILE A 40 2.09 -5.17 7.08
C ILE A 40 3.57 -5.05 7.47
N LYS A 41 4.44 -5.90 6.90
CA LYS A 41 5.88 -5.82 7.14
C LYS A 41 6.45 -4.49 6.64
N THR A 42 6.06 -4.04 5.46
CA THR A 42 6.48 -2.75 4.91
C THR A 42 5.98 -1.59 5.76
N LEU A 43 4.71 -1.60 6.21
CA LEU A 43 4.18 -0.60 7.14
C LEU A 43 5.00 -0.54 8.44
N LYS A 44 5.28 -1.68 9.07
CA LYS A 44 5.98 -1.71 10.36
C LYS A 44 7.44 -1.29 10.25
N TYR A 45 8.18 -1.86 9.30
CA TYR A 45 9.63 -1.74 9.26
C TYR A 45 10.16 -0.66 8.32
N GLU A 46 9.47 -0.40 7.21
CA GLU A 46 9.91 0.60 6.23
C GLU A 46 9.30 1.97 6.53
N TRP A 47 8.08 2.02 7.10
CA TRP A 47 7.36 3.27 7.39
C TRP A 47 7.41 3.67 8.87
N LEU A 48 6.67 2.97 9.75
CA LEU A 48 6.49 3.37 11.15
C LEU A 48 7.79 3.39 11.95
N LYS A 49 8.76 2.52 11.64
CA LYS A 49 10.08 2.53 12.29
C LYS A 49 10.88 3.81 12.03
N ARG A 50 10.57 4.56 10.97
CA ARG A 50 11.24 5.84 10.64
C ARG A 50 10.64 7.03 11.37
N VAL A 51 9.40 6.91 11.85
CA VAL A 51 8.70 7.96 12.58
C VAL A 51 9.28 8.04 13.99
N SER A 52 9.74 9.23 14.39
CA SER A 52 10.41 9.43 15.68
C SER A 52 9.48 9.23 16.88
N PHE A 53 8.22 9.66 16.77
CA PHE A 53 7.25 9.58 17.86
C PHE A 53 5.81 9.60 17.35
N ILE A 54 4.91 8.86 18.02
CA ILE A 54 3.49 8.78 17.67
C ILE A 54 2.68 9.39 18.82
N TRP A 55 2.05 10.53 18.57
CA TRP A 55 1.39 11.36 19.60
C TRP A 55 -0.03 10.91 19.99
N GLY A 56 -0.61 9.94 19.30
CA GLY A 56 -1.96 9.44 19.57
C GLY A 56 -2.55 8.65 18.41
N PHE A 57 -3.81 8.23 18.56
CA PHE A 57 -4.52 7.46 17.53
C PHE A 57 -4.81 8.26 16.26
N ASP A 58 -5.17 9.54 16.38
CA ASP A 58 -5.43 10.38 15.20
C ASP A 58 -4.16 10.59 14.37
N HIS A 59 -3.03 10.76 15.04
CA HIS A 59 -1.72 10.85 14.40
C HIS A 59 -1.34 9.53 13.72
N LEU A 60 -1.58 8.39 14.39
CA LEU A 60 -1.38 7.08 13.77
C LEU A 60 -2.29 6.88 12.54
N ALA A 61 -3.54 7.33 12.59
CA ALA A 61 -4.46 7.26 11.46
C ALA A 61 -3.96 8.12 10.28
N ALA A 62 -3.47 9.33 10.56
CA ALA A 62 -2.85 10.19 9.55
C ALA A 62 -1.62 9.52 8.91
N LEU A 63 -0.73 8.93 9.73
CA LEU A 63 0.44 8.18 9.27
C LEU A 63 0.07 6.96 8.41
N CYS A 64 -1.00 6.26 8.76
CA CYS A 64 -1.50 5.13 7.98
C CYS A 64 -2.09 5.58 6.64
N LYS A 65 -2.75 6.75 6.59
CA LYS A 65 -3.25 7.34 5.36
C LYS A 65 -2.09 7.79 4.45
N GLU A 66 -1.10 8.46 5.02
CA GLU A 66 0.10 8.87 4.30
C GLU A 66 0.90 7.64 3.79
N PHE A 67 0.92 6.55 4.56
CA PHE A 67 1.47 5.27 4.13
C PHE A 67 0.71 4.68 2.93
N GLU A 68 -0.62 4.72 2.95
CA GLU A 68 -1.44 4.22 1.84
C GLU A 68 -1.12 4.97 0.55
N ASP A 69 -1.09 6.31 0.62
CA ASP A 69 -0.73 7.18 -0.50
C ASP A 69 0.68 6.84 -1.00
N TRP A 70 1.67 6.73 -0.10
CA TRP A 70 3.03 6.36 -0.47
C TRP A 70 3.12 4.97 -1.11
N TYR A 71 2.49 3.95 -0.51
CA TYR A 71 2.59 2.56 -0.93
C TYR A 71 1.94 2.33 -2.30
N ASN A 72 0.83 3.01 -2.56
CA ASN A 72 0.01 2.83 -3.77
C ASN A 72 0.39 3.76 -4.92
N ALA A 73 0.79 5.01 -4.65
CA ALA A 73 1.05 6.01 -5.69
C ALA A 73 2.54 6.30 -5.93
N TRP A 74 3.40 6.11 -4.93
CA TRP A 74 4.80 6.57 -4.99
C TRP A 74 5.85 5.48 -4.89
N ARG A 75 5.49 4.29 -4.41
CA ARG A 75 6.42 3.18 -4.20
C ARG A 75 6.40 2.23 -5.39
N PRO A 76 7.49 2.11 -6.16
CA PRO A 76 7.63 1.07 -7.17
C PRO A 76 7.66 -0.32 -6.53
N HIS A 77 6.93 -1.29 -7.09
CA HIS A 77 6.97 -2.67 -6.61
C HIS A 77 7.66 -3.57 -7.62
N MET A 78 8.65 -4.34 -7.17
CA MET A 78 9.33 -5.33 -8.01
C MET A 78 8.36 -6.35 -8.65
N THR A 79 7.34 -6.78 -7.91
CA THR A 79 6.32 -7.71 -8.42
C THR A 79 5.51 -7.11 -9.58
N LEU A 80 5.44 -5.78 -9.65
CA LEU A 80 4.79 -5.01 -10.72
C LEU A 80 5.82 -4.42 -11.68
N ASP A 81 7.01 -5.00 -11.75
CA ASP A 81 8.12 -4.56 -12.62
C ASP A 81 8.55 -3.09 -12.35
N GLY A 82 8.27 -2.55 -11.17
CA GLY A 82 8.55 -1.15 -10.81
C GLY A 82 7.42 -0.16 -11.13
N ILE A 83 6.21 -0.64 -11.45
CA ILE A 83 5.00 0.20 -11.53
C ILE A 83 4.41 0.35 -10.12
N CYS A 84 3.75 1.49 -9.88
CA CYS A 84 2.96 1.73 -8.68
C CYS A 84 1.60 1.00 -8.75
N PRO A 85 1.06 0.49 -7.62
CA PRO A 85 -0.19 -0.26 -7.62
C PRO A 85 -1.38 0.53 -8.18
N ASP A 86 -1.47 1.83 -7.88
CA ASP A 86 -2.56 2.68 -8.39
C ASP A 86 -2.55 2.82 -9.91
N ASP A 87 -1.36 2.84 -10.50
CA ASP A 87 -1.20 2.94 -11.96
C ASP A 87 -1.64 1.64 -12.63
N VAL A 88 -1.27 0.48 -12.08
CA VAL A 88 -1.76 -0.82 -12.55
C VAL A 88 -3.27 -0.93 -12.38
N TYR A 89 -3.80 -0.56 -11.22
CA TYR A 89 -5.23 -0.62 -10.93
C TYR A 89 -6.05 0.30 -11.86
N SER A 90 -5.56 1.52 -12.08
CA SER A 90 -6.19 2.52 -12.95
C SER A 90 -5.90 2.31 -14.44
N SER A 91 -5.18 1.25 -14.81
CA SER A 91 -4.71 0.98 -16.18
C SER A 91 -3.93 2.15 -16.80
N ARG A 92 -3.24 2.94 -15.97
CA ARG A 92 -2.33 4.00 -16.42
C ARG A 92 -0.96 3.38 -16.67
N ASN A 93 -0.61 3.25 -17.95
CA ASN A 93 0.71 2.78 -18.31
C ASN A 93 1.70 3.95 -18.27
N GLN A 94 2.42 4.09 -17.18
CA GLN A 94 3.59 4.95 -17.17
C GLN A 94 4.72 4.27 -17.94
N GLU A 95 5.25 4.95 -18.96
CA GLU A 95 6.45 4.47 -19.65
C GLU A 95 7.63 4.53 -18.70
N LYS A 96 8.22 3.35 -18.44
CA LYS A 96 9.46 3.28 -17.68
C LYS A 96 10.61 3.68 -18.59
N PRO A 97 11.58 4.46 -18.07
CA PRO A 97 12.82 4.63 -18.79
C PRO A 97 13.47 3.27 -18.97
N LYS A 98 14.05 3.02 -20.15
CA LYS A 98 14.79 1.77 -20.37
C LYS A 98 15.95 1.69 -19.37
N HIS A 99 16.21 0.48 -18.88
CA HIS A 99 17.29 0.22 -17.92
C HIS A 99 18.68 0.68 -18.43
N ASP A 100 18.90 0.68 -19.74
CA ASP A 100 20.14 1.10 -20.40
C ASP A 100 20.21 2.61 -20.70
N SER A 101 19.14 3.37 -20.41
CA SER A 101 19.13 4.82 -20.61
C SER A 101 20.08 5.49 -19.63
N LYS A 102 21.10 6.16 -20.18
CA LYS A 102 22.01 7.03 -19.39
C LYS A 102 21.44 8.43 -19.18
N THR A 103 20.34 8.76 -19.86
CA THR A 103 19.69 10.06 -19.77
C THR A 103 18.62 9.99 -18.70
N VAL A 104 18.80 10.77 -17.65
CA VAL A 104 17.79 10.95 -16.60
C VAL A 104 16.75 11.95 -17.12
N PRO A 105 15.44 11.59 -17.12
CA PRO A 105 14.39 12.52 -17.54
C PRO A 105 14.37 13.76 -16.64
N SER A 106 14.18 14.94 -17.23
CA SER A 106 14.15 16.21 -16.49
C SER A 106 12.83 16.45 -15.74
N ASN A 107 11.80 15.66 -16.02
CA ASN A 107 10.43 15.79 -15.50
C ASN A 107 10.16 14.88 -14.28
N ILE A 108 11.11 14.74 -13.36
CA ILE A 108 10.92 13.94 -12.14
C ILE A 108 10.19 14.77 -11.07
N GLU A 109 9.03 14.26 -10.65
CA GLU A 109 8.33 14.73 -9.46
C GLU A 109 8.90 14.08 -8.20
N ARG A 110 8.99 14.88 -7.14
CA ARG A 110 9.47 14.45 -5.84
C ARG A 110 8.45 14.81 -4.78
N HIS A 111 8.05 13.84 -3.98
CA HIS A 111 7.19 14.06 -2.82
C HIS A 111 7.92 13.65 -1.54
N LEU A 112 7.95 14.55 -0.57
CA LEU A 112 8.59 14.31 0.72
C LEU A 112 7.52 14.08 1.79
N PHE A 113 7.47 12.85 2.26
CA PHE A 113 6.68 12.44 3.42
C PHE A 113 7.44 12.84 4.68
N GLN A 114 7.03 13.97 5.28
CA GLN A 114 7.83 14.67 6.29
C GLN A 114 8.05 13.84 7.55
N GLU A 115 6.98 13.19 8.03
CA GLU A 115 7.02 12.45 9.29
C GLU A 115 7.81 11.14 9.17
N ALA A 116 7.59 10.39 8.08
CA ALA A 116 8.33 9.18 7.77
C ALA A 116 9.75 9.44 7.22
N ARG A 117 10.05 10.69 6.84
CA ARG A 117 11.30 11.12 6.19
C ARG A 117 11.62 10.25 4.96
N VAL A 118 10.58 9.93 4.19
CA VAL A 118 10.67 9.14 2.96
C VAL A 118 10.45 10.08 1.78
N THR A 119 11.26 9.90 0.74
CA THR A 119 11.10 10.64 -0.50
C THR A 119 10.62 9.68 -1.59
N GLY A 120 9.44 9.96 -2.15
CA GLY A 120 8.93 9.32 -3.35
C GLY A 120 9.42 10.05 -4.60
N TYR A 121 9.69 9.29 -5.66
CA TYR A 121 10.06 9.82 -6.97
C TYR A 121 9.15 9.23 -8.01
N ARG A 122 8.67 10.06 -8.93
CA ARG A 122 7.82 9.65 -10.05
C ARG A 122 8.12 10.48 -11.27
N LEU A 123 7.89 9.95 -12.47
CA LEU A 123 7.89 10.76 -13.68
C LEU A 123 6.57 11.52 -13.78
N LYS A 124 6.62 12.83 -14.05
CA LYS A 124 5.43 13.59 -14.41
C LYS A 124 4.94 13.10 -15.76
N ASP A 125 3.64 12.87 -15.87
CA ASP A 125 3.02 12.62 -17.15
C ASP A 125 3.36 13.79 -18.09
N VAL A 126 3.87 13.45 -19.28
CA VAL A 126 4.09 14.44 -20.34
C VAL A 126 2.70 14.82 -20.84
N ALA A 127 2.26 16.04 -20.51
CA ALA A 127 0.99 16.61 -20.98
C ALA A 127 0.99 16.80 -22.50
#